data_AF-A0A534SZ39-F1
#
_entry.id   AF-A0A534SZ39-F1
#
_cell.length_a   1.000
_cell.length_b   1.000
_cell.length_c   1.000
_cell.angle_alpha   90.00
_cell.angle_beta   90.00
_cell.angle_gamma   90.00
#
_symmetry.space_group_name_H-M   'P 1'
#
loop_
_entity.id
_entity.type
_entity.pdbx_description
1 polymer ?
#
loop_
_entity_poly.entity_id
_entity_poly.type
_entity_poly.pdbx_seq_one_letter_code
_entity_poly.pdbx_strand_id
1 'polypeptide(L)' 'MTLLVVIAAASEAIALWCALNLWRSRASMIRKIVWTLILLVPVVGPVFYGGMFEPPSVQPEGLRSRNEWHD' A
#
# COMPACT_ATOMS: atom_id res chain seq x y z
N MET A 1 -14.45 6.36 1.31
CA MET A 1 -13.28 6.63 0.46
C MET A 1 -12.29 7.62 1.10
N THR A 2 -12.75 8.71 1.70
CA THR A 2 -11.88 9.75 2.33
C THR A 2 -10.99 9.25 3.47
N LEU A 3 -11.51 8.43 4.39
CA LEU A 3 -10.74 7.95 5.55
C LEU A 3 -9.50 7.11 5.14
N LEU A 4 -9.66 6.21 4.17
CA LEU A 4 -8.55 5.35 3.71
C LEU A 4 -7.45 6.18 3.02
N VAL A 5 -7.83 7.19 2.26
CA VAL A 5 -6.89 8.13 1.62
C VAL A 5 -6.11 8.93 2.67
N VAL A 6 -6.79 9.39 3.72
CA VAL A 6 -6.14 10.11 4.83
C VAL A 6 -5.16 9.20 5.57
N ILE A 7 -5.55 7.96 5.85
CA ILE A 7 -4.68 6.98 6.51
C ILE A 7 -3.46 6.67 5.63
N ALA A 8 -3.66 6.46 4.33
CA ALA A 8 -2.58 6.23 3.37
C ALA A 8 -1.58 7.40 3.37
N ALA A 9 -2.06 8.63 3.15
CA ALA A 9 -1.22 9.82 3.12
C ALA A 9 -0.46 10.04 4.44
N ALA A 10 -1.12 9.83 5.59
CA ALA A 10 -0.47 9.94 6.89
C ALA A 10 0.63 8.86 7.07
N SER A 11 0.35 7.62 6.67
CA SER A 11 1.31 6.52 6.77
C SER A 11 2.54 6.74 5.88
N GLU A 12 2.37 7.25 4.66
CA GLU A 12 3.46 7.62 3.77
C GLU A 12 4.32 8.75 4.36
N ALA A 13 3.68 9.80 4.89
CA ALA A 13 4.38 10.91 5.52
C ALA A 13 5.21 10.47 6.74
N ILE A 14 4.63 9.63 7.61
CA ILE A 14 5.32 9.06 8.78
C ILE A 14 6.48 8.18 8.32
N ALA A 15 6.29 7.35 7.29
CA ALA A 15 7.33 6.48 6.78
C ALA A 15 8.53 7.27 6.24
N LEU A 16 8.29 8.34 5.48
CA LEU A 16 9.33 9.24 4.97
C LEU A 16 10.07 9.93 6.12
N TRP A 17 9.35 10.43 7.13
CA TRP A 17 9.96 11.04 8.31
C TRP A 17 10.88 10.06 9.05
N CYS A 18 10.41 8.83 9.28
CA CYS A 18 11.19 7.76 9.89
C CYS A 18 12.44 7.42 9.08
N ALA A 19 12.32 7.35 7.75
CA ALA A 19 13.45 7.09 6.87
C ALA A 19 14.50 8.22 6.98
N LEU A 20 14.08 9.48 6.88
CA LEU A 20 14.98 10.63 7.03
C LEU A 20 15.70 10.63 8.39
N ASN A 21 14.98 10.35 9.47
CA ASN A 21 15.56 10.28 10.81
C ASN A 21 16.53 9.10 10.97
N LEU A 22 16.20 7.95 10.39
CA LEU A 22 17.08 6.77 10.36
C LEU A 22 18.40 7.06 9.63
N TRP A 23 18.35 7.77 8.51
CA TRP A 23 19.54 8.15 7.75
C TRP A 23 20.41 9.17 8.48
N ARG A 24 19.80 10.06 9.28
CA ARG A 24 20.50 10.98 10.20
C ARG A 24 21.10 10.28 11.42
N SER A 25 20.59 9.12 11.83
CA SER A 25 21.11 8.38 12.97
C SER A 25 22.52 7.80 12.71
N ARG A 26 23.27 7.51 13.78
CA ARG A 26 24.56 6.77 13.70
C ARG A 26 24.38 5.24 13.61
N ALA A 27 23.20 4.76 13.21
CA ALA A 27 22.96 3.33 13.04
C ALA A 27 23.89 2.71 11.96
N SER A 28 24.14 1.40 12.08
CA SER A 28 24.93 0.66 11.08
C SER A 28 24.27 0.71 9.70
N MET A 29 25.08 0.68 8.65
CA MET A 29 24.63 0.83 7.26
C MET A 29 23.63 -0.28 6.86
N ILE A 30 23.87 -1.52 7.30
CA ILE A 30 22.96 -2.65 7.08
C ILE A 30 21.59 -2.38 7.72
N ARG A 31 21.57 -1.88 8.96
CA ARG A 31 20.32 -1.53 9.65
C ARG A 31 19.57 -0.43 8.91
N LYS A 32 20.27 0.58 8.39
CA LYS A 32 19.64 1.65 7.60
C LYS A 32 18.97 1.09 6.33
N ILE A 33 19.65 0.22 5.60
CA ILE A 33 19.13 -0.38 4.36
C ILE A 33 17.88 -1.24 4.65
N VAL A 34 17.95 -2.14 5.65
CA VAL A 34 16.83 -3.03 6.00
C VAL A 34 15.60 -2.22 6.41
N TRP A 35 15.75 -1.23 7.29
CA TRP A 35 14.63 -0.41 7.74
C TRP A 35 14.10 0.52 6.66
N THR A 36 14.94 1.03 5.76
CA THR A 36 14.49 1.82 4.60
C THR A 36 13.62 0.97 3.68
N LEU A 37 13.97 -0.30 3.45
CA LEU A 37 13.18 -1.23 2.64
C LEU A 37 11.78 -1.46 3.25
N ILE A 38 11.70 -1.64 4.57
CA ILE A 38 10.43 -1.82 5.30
C ILE A 38 9.59 -0.54 5.23
N LEU A 39 10.20 0.63 5.43
CA LEU A 39 9.49 1.91 5.41
C LEU A 39 8.99 2.29 4.00
N LEU A 40 9.59 1.75 2.94
CA LEU A 40 9.13 1.98 1.56
C LEU A 40 7.86 1.18 1.19
N VAL A 41 7.51 0.13 1.93
CA VAL A 41 6.33 -0.72 1.65
C VAL A 41 5.03 0.09 1.46
N PRO A 42 4.63 1.00 2.37
CA PRO A 42 3.41 1.78 2.20
C PRO A 42 3.43 2.72 0.99
N VAL A 43 4.60 3.11 0.50
CA VAL A 43 4.75 3.97 -0.70
C VAL A 43 4.73 3.13 -1.98
N VAL A 44 5.41 1.99 -1.96
CA VAL A 44 5.59 1.11 -3.11
C VAL A 44 4.31 0.29 -3.37
N GLY A 45 3.61 -0.14 -2.33
CA GLY A 45 2.38 -0.94 -2.45
C GLY A 45 1.34 -0.33 -3.39
N PRO A 46 0.90 0.93 -3.18
CA PRO A 46 -0.06 1.59 -4.05
C PRO A 46 0.42 1.75 -5.50
N VAL A 47 1.71 2.01 -5.72
CA VAL A 47 2.30 2.14 -7.07
C VAL A 47 2.21 0.80 -7.81
N PHE A 48 2.52 -0.30 -7.15
CA PHE A 48 2.46 -1.64 -7.74
C PHE A 48 1.01 -2.13 -7.90
N TYR A 49 0.14 -1.88 -6.93
CA TYR A 49 -1.25 -2.35 -6.95
C TYR A 49 -2.15 -1.49 -7.85
N GLY A 50 -1.89 -0.19 -7.96
CA GLY A 50 -2.68 0.74 -8.76
C GLY A 50 -2.14 0.98 -10.18
N GLY A 51 -0.83 0.80 -10.40
CA GLY A 51 -0.18 1.06 -11.70
C GLY A 51 0.12 -0.18 -12.54
N MET A 52 0.32 -1.34 -11.92
CA MET A 52 0.70 -2.58 -12.61
C MET A 52 -0.34 -3.70 -12.49
N PHE A 53 -1.31 -3.55 -11.58
CA PHE A 53 -2.43 -4.46 -11.44
C PHE A 53 -3.67 -3.80 -12.04
N GLU A 54 -4.05 -4.24 -13.24
CA GLU A 54 -5.37 -3.94 -13.76
C GLU A 54 -6.37 -4.69 -12.87
N PRO A 55 -7.26 -4.00 -12.13
CA PRO A 55 -8.25 -4.68 -11.30
C PRO A 55 -9.05 -5.61 -12.23
N PRO A 56 -9.32 -6.86 -11.81
CA PRO A 56 -10.07 -7.79 -12.65
C PRO A 56 -11.38 -7.11 -13.06
N SER A 57 -11.66 -7.10 -14.36
CA SER A 57 -12.88 -6.53 -14.91
C SER A 57 -14.06 -7.04 -14.08
N VAL A 58 -14.85 -6.11 -13.53
CA VAL A 58 -16.07 -6.40 -12.77
C VAL A 58 -16.78 -7.56 -13.46
N GLN A 59 -16.91 -8.69 -12.77
CA GLN A 59 -17.46 -9.93 -13.31
C GLN A 59 -18.71 -9.58 -14.13
N PRO A 60 -18.75 -9.90 -15.44
CA PRO A 60 -19.88 -9.50 -16.28
C PRO A 60 -21.15 -10.04 -15.66
N GLU A 61 -22.22 -9.24 -15.61
CA GLU A 61 -23.44 -9.57 -14.85
C GLU A 61 -24.02 -10.95 -15.19
N GLY A 62 -23.72 -11.48 -16.39
CA GLY A 62 -24.10 -12.83 -16.82
C GLY A 62 -23.39 -13.99 -16.10
N LEU A 63 -22.31 -13.74 -15.36
CA LEU A 63 -21.65 -14.72 -14.49
C LEU A 63 -22.04 -14.55 -13.01
N ARG A 64 -22.90 -13.57 -12.67
CA ARG A 64 -23.47 -13.47 -11.33
C ARG A 64 -24.33 -14.71 -11.11
N SER A 65 -23.87 -15.62 -10.26
CA SER A 65 -24.58 -16.84 -9.87
C SER A 65 -26.02 -16.50 -9.52
N ARG A 66 -26.97 -17.00 -10.31
CA ARG A 66 -28.43 -16.89 -10.17
C ARG A 66 -28.95 -17.70 -8.96
N ASN A 67 -28.22 -17.71 -7.85
CA ASN A 67 -28.56 -18.47 -6.66
C ASN A 67 -28.84 -17.55 -5.45
N GLU A 68 -28.81 -16.23 -5.62
CA GLU A 68 -29.09 -15.26 -4.54
C GLU A 68 -30.60 -14.93 -4.37
N TRP A 69 -31.51 -15.57 -5.12
CA TRP A 69 -32.94 -15.23 -5.12
C TRP A 69 -33.90 -16.43 -4.99
N HIS A 70 -33.47 -17.55 -4.40
CA HIS A 70 -34.40 -18.60 -4.01
C HIS A 70 -34.31 -18.87 -2.51
N ASP A 71 -35.30 -18.29 -1.83
CA ASP A 71 -36.03 -18.75 -0.63
C ASP A 71 -35.27 -18.98 0.69
#